data_AF-A0A9D4M2S2-F1
#
_entry.id   AF-A0A9D4M2S2-F1
#
_cell.length_a   1.000
_cell.length_b   1.000
_cell.length_c   1.000
_cell.angle_alpha   90.00
_cell.angle_beta   90.00
_cell.angle_gamma   90.00
#
_symmetry.space_group_name_H-M   'P 1'
#
loop_
_entity.id
_entity.type
_entity.pdbx_description
1 polymer ?
#
loop_
_entity_poly.entity_id
_entity_poly.type
_entity_poly.pdbx_seq_one_letter_code
_entity_poly.pdbx_strand_id
1 'polypeptide(L)' 'MSLVYVSTDFTADLSSDEVQEVSLRGVRPISLDDFRASLQKIRRSVQENTLNRYLEWNNDFGDISM' A
#
# COMPACT_ATOMS: atom_id res chain seq x y z
N MET A 1 -24.90 4.23 -20.33
CA MET A 1 -23.53 4.80 -20.20
C MET A 1 -23.38 5.23 -18.75
N SER A 2 -22.62 4.61 -17.87
CA SER A 2 -21.65 3.52 -17.98
C SER A 2 -21.80 2.68 -16.70
N LEU A 3 -21.88 1.36 -16.83
CA LEU A 3 -21.71 0.46 -15.68
C LEU A 3 -20.23 0.42 -15.35
N VAL A 4 -19.85 1.01 -14.22
CA VAL A 4 -18.53 0.80 -13.64
C VAL A 4 -18.56 -0.59 -13.01
N TYR A 5 -18.17 -1.61 -13.78
CA TYR A 5 -17.92 -2.94 -13.28
C TYR A 5 -16.60 -2.87 -12.50
N VAL A 6 -16.67 -2.45 -11.23
CA VAL A 6 -15.53 -2.57 -10.32
C VAL A 6 -15.44 -4.05 -9.97
N SER A 7 -14.54 -4.76 -10.66
CA SER A 7 -14.22 -6.17 -10.42
C SER A 7 -13.96 -6.38 -8.93
N THR A 8 -14.82 -7.17 -8.29
CA THR A 8 -14.82 -7.46 -6.85
C THR A 8 -13.78 -8.50 -6.43
N ASP A 9 -12.80 -8.84 -7.27
CA ASP A 9 -12.00 -10.06 -7.07
C ASP A 9 -10.58 -9.81 -6.57
N PHE A 10 -10.29 -8.64 -5.99
CA PHE A 10 -8.92 -8.34 -5.56
C PHE A 10 -8.56 -8.87 -4.15
N THR A 11 -9.52 -9.14 -3.28
CA THR A 11 -9.21 -9.75 -1.98
C THR A 11 -9.61 -11.22 -2.02
N ALA A 12 -8.70 -12.08 -2.45
CA ALA A 12 -8.82 -13.51 -2.20
C ALA A 12 -8.75 -13.71 -0.69
N ASP A 13 -9.91 -13.71 -0.04
CA ASP A 13 -10.10 -14.20 1.31
C ASP A 13 -10.00 -15.73 1.21
N LEU A 14 -8.77 -16.23 1.17
CA LEU A 14 -8.52 -17.67 1.18
C LEU A 14 -9.09 -18.22 2.48
N SER A 15 -9.95 -19.21 2.38
CA SER A 15 -10.41 -19.93 3.56
C SER A 15 -9.23 -20.59 4.26
N SER A 16 -9.35 -20.80 5.58
CA SER A 16 -8.28 -21.43 6.37
C SER A 16 -7.85 -22.79 5.80
N ASP A 17 -8.78 -23.51 5.18
CA ASP A 17 -8.54 -24.82 4.56
C ASP A 17 -7.77 -24.69 3.24
N GLU A 18 -8.06 -23.66 2.43
CA GLU A 18 -7.32 -23.38 1.19
C GLU A 18 -5.87 -22.94 1.46
N VAL A 19 -5.62 -22.22 2.57
CA VAL A 19 -4.25 -21.83 2.94
C VAL A 19 -3.39 -23.03 3.34
N GLN A 20 -3.98 -24.09 3.93
CA GLN A 20 -3.24 -25.30 4.31
C GLN A 20 -2.84 -26.16 3.10
N GLU A 21 -3.67 -26.17 2.05
CA GLU A 21 -3.50 -27.00 0.87
C GLU A 21 -2.69 -26.32 -0.26
N VAL A 22 -2.47 -25.00 -0.19
CA VAL A 22 -1.67 -24.28 -1.18
C VAL A 22 -0.18 -24.60 -1.01
N SER A 23 0.34 -25.43 -1.92
CA SER A 23 1.78 -25.59 -2.13
C SER A 23 2.44 -24.25 -2.49
N LEU A 24 3.67 -24.00 -2.03
CA LEU A 24 4.46 -22.80 -2.37
C LEU A 24 4.59 -22.55 -3.88
N ARG A 25 4.48 -23.60 -4.71
CA ARG A 25 4.49 -23.50 -6.18
C ARG A 25 3.13 -23.15 -6.79
N GLY A 26 2.05 -23.27 -6.02
CA GLY A 26 0.68 -22.90 -6.41
C GLY A 26 0.32 -21.46 -6.07
N VAL A 27 1.18 -20.73 -5.36
CA VAL A 27 0.98 -19.30 -5.09
C VAL A 27 1.29 -18.51 -6.36
N ARG A 28 0.32 -17.68 -6.79
CA ARG A 28 0.53 -16.80 -7.94
C ARG A 28 1.64 -15.78 -7.68
N PRO A 29 2.38 -15.33 -8.71
CA PRO A 29 3.34 -14.26 -8.55
C PRO A 29 2.67 -12.92 -8.21
N ILE A 30 3.45 -12.01 -7.64
CA ILE A 30 3.05 -10.62 -7.36
C ILE A 30 2.92 -9.86 -8.68
N SER A 31 1.85 -9.09 -8.83
CA SER A 31 1.57 -8.24 -9.97
C SER A 31 1.40 -6.76 -9.58
N LEU A 32 1.33 -5.87 -10.56
CA LEU A 32 1.08 -4.45 -10.32
C LEU A 32 -0.28 -4.18 -9.66
N ASP A 33 -1.27 -5.01 -9.98
CA ASP A 33 -2.62 -4.88 -9.42
C ASP A 33 -2.62 -5.14 -7.91
N ASP A 34 -1.66 -5.95 -7.42
CA ASP A 34 -1.46 -6.16 -5.98
C ASP A 34 -1.14 -4.88 -5.23
N PHE A 35 -0.24 -4.09 -5.81
CA PHE A 35 0.13 -2.80 -5.25
C PHE A 35 -1.02 -1.81 -5.34
N ARG A 36 -1.70 -1.71 -6.48
CA ARG A 36 -2.81 -0.76 -6.67
C ARG A 36 -3.89 -0.94 -5.63
N ALA A 37 -4.26 -2.18 -5.35
CA ALA A 37 -5.34 -2.44 -4.42
C ALA A 37 -4.87 -2.48 -2.95
N SER A 38 -3.60 -2.78 -2.69
CA SER A 38 -2.99 -2.53 -1.37
C SER A 38 -2.98 -1.03 -1.04
N LEU A 39 -2.68 -0.17 -2.02
CA LEU A 39 -2.70 1.30 -1.88
C LEU A 39 -4.10 1.87 -1.64
N GLN A 40 -5.18 1.15 -1.94
CA GLN A 40 -6.53 1.57 -1.54
C GLN A 40 -6.78 1.40 -0.03
N LYS A 41 -6.08 0.46 0.61
CA LYS A 41 -6.22 0.14 2.03
C LYS A 41 -5.20 0.88 2.90
N ILE A 42 -3.97 0.98 2.43
CA ILE A 42 -2.87 1.63 3.15
C ILE A 42 -2.92 3.14 2.91
N ARG A 43 -2.98 3.92 3.98
CA ARG A 43 -2.94 5.38 3.93
C ARG A 43 -1.58 5.90 4.35
N ARG A 44 -1.23 7.10 3.87
CA ARG A 44 -0.06 7.84 4.37
C ARG A 44 -0.11 7.92 5.90
N SER A 45 0.98 7.48 6.55
CA SER A 45 1.11 7.51 8.00
C SER A 45 1.48 8.89 8.53
N VAL A 46 2.14 9.71 7.70
CA VAL A 46 2.59 11.05 8.05
C VAL A 46 1.76 12.08 7.30
N GLN A 47 1.27 13.08 8.04
CA GLN A 47 0.56 14.22 7.50
C GLN A 47 1.54 15.27 6.96
N GLU A 48 1.11 16.04 5.96
CA GLU A 48 1.94 17.09 5.36
C GLU A 48 2.33 18.19 6.35
N ASN A 49 1.46 18.53 7.30
CA ASN A 49 1.77 19.51 8.35
C ASN A 49 3.00 19.10 9.19
N THR A 50 3.14 17.82 9.51
CA THR A 50 4.26 17.27 10.25
C THR A 50 5.53 17.35 9.41
N LEU A 51 5.44 17.08 8.10
CA LEU A 51 6.57 17.27 7.18
C LEU A 51 7.02 18.73 7.13
N ASN A 52 6.09 19.68 7.02
CA ASN A 52 6.41 21.11 7.00
C ASN A 52 7.13 21.56 8.27
N ARG A 53 6.68 21.09 9.44
CA ARG A 53 7.34 21.37 10.71
C ARG A 53 8.76 20.84 10.78
N TYR A 54 9.00 19.64 10.24
CA TYR A 54 10.36 19.09 10.16
C TYR A 54 11.24 19.89 9.20
N LEU A 55 10.69 20.38 8.10
CA LEU A 55 11.41 21.24 7.15
C LEU A 55 11.79 22.58 7.78
N GLU A 56 10.87 23.25 8.48
CA GLU A 56 11.14 24.49 9.22
C GLU A 56 12.23 24.28 10.27
N TRP A 57 12.10 23.22 11.08
CA TRP A 57 13.11 22.90 12.10
C TRP A 57 14.48 22.62 11.48
N ASN A 58 14.52 21.88 10.36
CA ASN A 58 15.77 21.59 9.66
C ASN A 58 16.38 22.86 9.02
N ASN A 59 15.58 23.82 8.61
CA ASN A 59 16.09 25.10 8.11
C ASN A 59 16.71 25.94 9.24
N ASP A 60 16.10 25.94 10.42
CA ASP A 60 16.52 26.80 11.52
C ASP A 60 17.68 26.22 12.34
N PHE A 61 17.76 24.89 12.44
CA PHE A 61 18.70 24.18 13.31
C PHE A 61 19.41 23.01 12.64
N GLY A 62 19.04 22.67 11.41
CA GLY A 62 19.67 21.57 10.69
C GLY A 62 21.08 21.93 10.27
N ASP A 63 21.95 20.94 10.30
CA ASP A 63 23.31 21.08 9.83
C ASP A 63 23.32 21.05 8.30
N ILE A 64 23.11 22.22 7.69
CA ILE A 64 23.36 22.44 6.26
C ILE A 64 24.88 22.62 6.07
N SER A 65 25.66 21.64 6.53
CA SER A 65 27.10 21.60 6.25
C SER A 65 27.27 21.48 4.74
N MET A 66 27.73 22.58 4.15
CA MET A 66 28.05 22.74 2.74
C MET A 66 29.34 21.99 2.37
#